data_AF-E9B2B0-F1
#
_entry.id   AF-E9B2B0-F1
#
_cell.length_a   1.000
_cell.length_b   1.000
_cell.length_c   1.000
_cell.angle_alpha   90.00
_cell.angle_beta   90.00
_cell.angle_gamma   90.00
#
_symmetry.space_group_name_H-M   'P 1'
#
loop_
_entity.id
_entity.type
_entity.pdbx_description
1 polymer ?
#
loop_
_entity_poly.entity_id
_entity_poly.type
_entity_poly.pdbx_seq_one_letter_code
_entity_poly.pdbx_strand_id
1 'polypeptide(L)'
;MKTDTAAVHCTRASFAQFARQRCADSPWELRSKRDHLGGPVEWLEATYNVCSSFEGSASVVLITVCVLFNADFAVPQLGFYNSSVMSLEGLRMAVPNLTFVNAQSTVEPADVTGAVHRPLVSFSWNQELGQYMWLVHPCDTENLLRCRRYDGEQGDVISVFLRAMSDYFPFAPLLVPRAGGNFDTART
;
A
#
# COMPACT_ATOMS: atom_id res chain seq x y z
N MET A 1 12.52 3.90 -23.35
CA MET A 1 11.14 3.39 -23.27
C MET A 1 10.31 4.47 -22.59
N LYS A 2 9.37 5.11 -23.29
CA LYS A 2 8.52 6.14 -22.69
C LYS A 2 7.56 5.45 -21.73
N THR A 3 7.65 5.78 -20.45
CA THR A 3 6.67 5.37 -19.44
C THR A 3 5.33 5.98 -19.82
N ASP A 4 4.32 5.15 -20.04
CA ASP A 4 2.96 5.63 -20.26
C ASP A 4 2.45 6.22 -18.95
N THR A 5 2.50 7.55 -18.85
CA THR A 5 2.11 8.31 -17.65
C THR A 5 0.61 8.28 -17.39
N ALA A 6 -0.20 7.71 -18.29
CA ALA A 6 -1.65 7.53 -18.08
C ALA A 6 -2.02 6.11 -17.62
N ALA A 7 -1.09 5.16 -17.67
CA ALA A 7 -1.40 3.78 -17.32
C ALA A 7 -1.73 3.61 -15.83
N VAL A 8 -2.82 2.90 -15.57
CA VAL A 8 -3.26 2.45 -14.23
C VAL A 8 -2.94 0.98 -13.98
N HIS A 9 -2.68 0.22 -15.05
CA HIS A 9 -2.19 -1.14 -14.98
C HIS A 9 -0.68 -1.21 -15.19
N CYS A 10 -0.09 -2.30 -14.74
CA CYS A 10 1.30 -2.62 -15.01
C CYS A 10 1.47 -4.12 -15.24
N THR A 11 2.52 -4.48 -15.96
CA THR A 11 3.02 -5.85 -15.97
C THR A 11 3.94 -6.08 -14.76
N ARG A 12 4.15 -7.34 -14.40
CA ARG A 12 5.17 -7.73 -13.40
C ARG A 12 6.54 -7.13 -13.69
N ALA A 13 6.95 -7.09 -14.97
CA ALA A 13 8.24 -6.52 -15.38
C ALA A 13 8.31 -5.01 -15.14
N SER A 14 7.26 -4.27 -15.52
CA SER A 14 7.19 -2.83 -15.25
C SER A 14 7.09 -2.53 -13.75
N PHE A 15 6.34 -3.33 -12.99
CA PHE A 15 6.26 -3.20 -11.53
C PHE A 15 7.64 -3.34 -10.89
N ALA A 16 8.38 -4.40 -11.25
CA ALA A 16 9.75 -4.63 -10.79
C ALA A 16 10.68 -3.46 -11.14
N GLN A 17 10.57 -2.92 -12.35
CA GLN A 17 11.33 -1.73 -12.75
C GLN A 17 11.03 -0.52 -11.86
N PHE A 18 9.76 -0.22 -11.62
CA PHE A 18 9.34 0.90 -10.77
C PHE A 18 9.75 0.70 -9.30
N ALA A 19 9.68 -0.54 -8.81
CA ALA A 19 10.13 -0.89 -7.47
C ALA A 19 11.65 -0.66 -7.29
N ARG A 20 12.47 -1.08 -8.26
CA ARG A 20 13.92 -0.82 -8.22
C ARG A 20 14.24 0.68 -8.21
N GLN A 21 13.56 1.45 -9.06
CA GLN A 21 13.71 2.90 -9.09
C GLN A 21 13.34 3.52 -7.74
N ARG A 22 12.30 3.01 -7.09
CA ARG A 22 11.86 3.49 -5.78
C ARG A 22 12.88 3.27 -4.68
N CYS A 23 13.45 2.08 -4.61
CA CYS A 23 14.40 1.71 -3.58
C CYS A 23 15.67 2.59 -3.61
N ALA A 24 16.06 3.12 -4.77
CA ALA A 24 17.25 3.96 -4.89
C ALA A 24 17.18 5.25 -4.06
N ASP A 25 15.99 5.87 -3.97
CA ASP A 25 15.81 7.22 -3.41
C ASP A 25 14.87 7.26 -2.19
N SER A 26 14.58 6.12 -1.57
CA SER A 26 13.62 6.06 -0.45
C SER A 26 13.95 4.98 0.56
N PRO A 27 13.35 5.01 1.77
CA PRO A 27 13.53 3.97 2.79
C PRO A 27 12.88 2.62 2.46
N TRP A 28 12.37 2.44 1.24
CA TRP A 28 11.85 1.16 0.79
C TRP A 28 12.99 0.18 0.56
N GLU A 29 12.87 -1.02 1.13
CA GLU A 29 13.71 -2.15 0.81
C GLU A 29 13.14 -2.89 -0.40
N LEU A 30 13.96 -3.09 -1.43
CA LEU A 30 13.63 -4.01 -2.50
C LEU A 30 13.92 -5.44 -2.03
N ARG A 31 12.87 -6.25 -1.99
CA ARG A 31 12.96 -7.68 -1.66
C ARG A 31 12.70 -8.49 -2.90
N SER A 32 13.30 -9.68 -2.95
CA SER A 32 13.11 -10.60 -4.06
C SER A 32 13.16 -12.06 -3.63
N LYS A 33 12.47 -12.91 -4.38
CA LYS A 33 12.63 -14.37 -4.32
C LYS A 33 12.20 -15.00 -5.65
N ARG A 34 12.26 -16.32 -5.70
CA ARG A 34 11.70 -17.11 -6.81
C ARG A 34 10.36 -17.70 -6.42
N ASP A 35 9.40 -17.67 -7.33
CA ASP A 35 8.15 -18.41 -7.19
C ASP A 35 8.36 -19.93 -7.38
N HIS A 36 7.29 -20.69 -7.27
CA HIS A 36 7.29 -22.15 -7.44
C HIS A 36 7.64 -22.61 -8.86
N LEU A 37 7.57 -21.72 -9.86
CA LEU A 37 7.95 -21.95 -11.25
C LEU A 37 9.37 -21.42 -11.54
N GLY A 38 10.08 -20.90 -10.54
CA GLY A 38 11.42 -20.34 -10.66
C GLY A 38 11.47 -18.91 -11.20
N GLY A 39 10.33 -18.27 -11.44
CA GLY A 39 10.19 -16.90 -11.90
C GLY A 39 10.54 -15.89 -10.79
N PRO A 40 11.16 -14.74 -11.12
CA PRO A 40 11.48 -13.73 -10.12
C PRO A 40 10.22 -13.00 -9.66
N VAL A 41 10.10 -12.86 -8.34
CA VAL A 41 9.11 -12.04 -7.66
C VAL A 41 9.86 -10.97 -6.89
N GLU A 42 9.52 -9.71 -7.12
CA GLU A 42 10.12 -8.55 -6.47
C GLU A 42 9.01 -7.69 -5.84
N TRP A 43 9.26 -7.17 -4.64
CA TRP A 43 8.33 -6.31 -3.92
C TRP A 43 9.08 -5.23 -3.14
N LEU A 44 8.36 -4.19 -2.75
CA LEU A 44 8.86 -3.18 -1.82
C LEU A 44 8.40 -3.54 -0.42
N GLU A 45 9.30 -3.41 0.55
CA GLU A 45 9.03 -3.65 1.96
C GLU A 45 9.57 -2.50 2.80
N ALA A 46 8.84 -2.11 3.84
CA ALA A 46 9.33 -1.13 4.81
C ALA A 46 8.73 -1.44 6.18
N THR A 47 9.52 -1.24 7.23
CA THR A 47 9.07 -1.44 8.61
C THR A 47 9.20 -0.14 9.39
N TYR A 48 8.13 0.29 10.05
CA TYR A 48 8.11 1.52 10.83
C TYR A 48 7.04 1.50 11.91
N ASN A 49 7.16 2.45 12.82
CA ASN A 49 6.26 2.65 13.93
C ASN A 49 5.03 3.46 13.49
N VAL A 50 3.85 2.92 13.76
CA VAL A 50 2.56 3.61 13.64
C VAL A 50 2.04 3.92 15.04
N CYS A 51 1.81 5.19 15.32
CA CYS A 51 1.24 5.62 16.60
C CYS A 51 -0.25 5.27 16.65
N SER A 52 -0.66 4.61 17.73
CA SER A 52 -2.05 4.28 18.05
C SER A 52 -2.43 4.95 19.37
N SER A 53 -3.55 5.66 19.39
CA SER A 53 -4.10 6.32 20.58
C SER A 53 -5.04 5.39 21.37
N PHE A 54 -4.66 4.13 21.52
CA PHE A 54 -5.45 3.14 22.27
C PHE A 54 -5.31 3.36 23.79
N GLU A 55 -6.43 3.43 24.52
CA GLU A 55 -6.48 3.52 26.00
C GLU A 55 -5.76 4.72 26.64
N GLY A 56 -5.67 5.86 25.97
CA GLY A 56 -5.12 7.09 26.55
C GLY A 56 -3.60 7.07 26.79
N SER A 57 -2.93 5.99 26.42
CA SER A 57 -1.47 5.90 26.35
C SER A 57 -1.05 5.77 24.90
N ALA A 58 -0.03 6.53 24.48
CA ALA A 58 0.49 6.42 23.12
C ALA A 58 1.12 5.02 22.94
N SER A 59 0.38 4.13 22.28
CA SER A 59 0.87 2.80 21.93
C SER A 59 1.53 2.86 20.56
N VAL A 60 2.67 2.18 20.41
CA VAL A 60 3.41 2.14 19.14
C VAL A 60 3.26 0.75 18.54
N VAL A 61 2.76 0.71 17.31
CA VAL A 61 2.60 -0.53 16.53
C VAL A 61 3.72 -0.59 15.51
N LEU A 62 4.59 -1.59 15.60
CA LEU A 62 5.58 -1.83 14.57
C LEU A 62 4.91 -2.57 13.40
N ILE A 63 4.73 -1.87 12.29
CA ILE A 63 4.10 -2.40 11.08
C ILE A 63 5.16 -2.58 10.00
N THR A 64 5.17 -3.78 9.40
CA THR A 64 5.84 -4.04 8.13
C THR A 64 4.81 -3.97 7.02
N VAL A 65 5.05 -3.10 6.04
CA VAL A 65 4.20 -2.92 4.87
C VAL A 65 4.91 -3.43 3.62
N CYS A 66 4.14 -4.03 2.73
CA CYS A 66 4.61 -4.58 1.46
C CYS A 66 3.78 -3.97 0.32
N VAL A 67 4.45 -3.53 -0.76
CA VAL A 67 3.80 -3.23 -2.03
C VAL A 67 4.11 -4.36 -2.99
N LEU A 68 3.06 -5.05 -3.42
CA LEU A 68 3.11 -6.28 -4.21
C LEU A 68 2.51 -6.06 -5.59
N PHE A 69 2.85 -6.91 -6.55
CA PHE A 69 2.14 -6.97 -7.83
C PHE A 69 0.97 -7.93 -7.73
N ASN A 70 -0.24 -7.47 -8.01
CA ASN A 70 -1.39 -8.36 -8.13
C ASN A 70 -1.59 -8.74 -9.60
N ALA A 71 -1.42 -10.02 -9.91
CA ALA A 71 -1.49 -10.52 -11.28
C ALA A 71 -2.92 -10.58 -11.83
N ASP A 72 -3.93 -10.80 -10.98
CA ASP A 72 -5.33 -10.94 -11.40
C ASP A 72 -5.91 -9.62 -11.91
N PHE A 73 -5.49 -8.50 -11.29
CA PHE A 73 -5.95 -7.15 -11.65
C PHE A 73 -4.88 -6.33 -12.40
N ALA A 74 -3.66 -6.83 -12.52
CA ALA A 74 -2.51 -6.14 -13.11
C ALA A 74 -2.24 -4.76 -12.46
N VAL A 75 -2.36 -4.67 -11.14
CA VAL A 75 -2.19 -3.43 -10.35
C VAL A 75 -1.30 -3.68 -9.12
N PRO A 76 -0.72 -2.64 -8.50
CA PRO A 76 -0.12 -2.76 -7.18
C PRO A 76 -1.14 -3.15 -6.11
N GLN A 77 -0.70 -3.91 -5.11
CA GLN A 77 -1.50 -4.28 -3.94
C GLN A 77 -0.75 -3.98 -2.66
N LEU A 78 -1.46 -3.44 -1.67
CA LEU A 78 -0.92 -3.18 -0.35
C LEU A 78 -1.15 -4.39 0.54
N GLY A 79 -0.08 -4.89 1.15
CA GLY A 79 -0.15 -5.84 2.23
C GLY A 79 0.59 -5.32 3.46
N PHE A 80 0.21 -5.77 4.66
CA PHE A 80 0.94 -5.43 5.88
C PHE A 80 0.76 -6.47 6.97
N TYR A 81 1.65 -6.45 7.94
CA TYR A 81 1.54 -7.22 9.18
C TYR A 81 2.22 -6.46 10.33
N ASN A 82 1.79 -6.74 11.55
CA ASN A 82 2.38 -6.19 12.76
C ASN A 82 3.36 -7.20 13.38
N SER A 83 4.51 -6.72 13.84
CA SER A 83 5.56 -7.57 14.44
C SER A 83 5.39 -7.81 15.94
N SER A 84 4.50 -7.07 16.60
CA SER A 84 4.17 -7.23 18.02
C SER A 84 2.84 -7.97 18.21
N VAL A 85 2.71 -8.76 19.28
CA VAL A 85 1.42 -9.35 19.66
C VAL A 85 0.44 -8.22 19.97
N MET A 86 -0.66 -8.16 19.22
CA MET A 86 -1.63 -7.06 19.28
C MET A 86 -3.04 -7.61 19.09
N SER A 87 -4.02 -7.03 19.79
CA SER A 87 -5.42 -7.31 19.54
C SER A 87 -5.86 -6.74 18.19
N LEU A 88 -6.87 -7.34 17.55
CA LEU A 88 -7.44 -6.80 16.32
C LEU A 88 -7.94 -5.36 16.50
N GLU A 89 -8.46 -5.03 17.68
CA GLU A 89 -8.90 -3.68 18.02
C GLU A 89 -7.74 -2.68 18.04
N GLY A 90 -6.61 -3.04 18.69
CA GLY A 90 -5.41 -2.20 18.69
C GLY A 90 -4.88 -1.93 17.28
N LEU A 91 -4.93 -2.94 16.41
CA LEU A 91 -4.56 -2.79 15.00
C LEU A 91 -5.52 -1.87 14.26
N ARG A 92 -6.84 -2.02 14.45
CA ARG A 92 -7.85 -1.13 13.85
C ARG A 92 -7.64 0.33 14.26
N MET A 93 -7.22 0.57 15.50
CA MET A 93 -6.90 1.92 15.97
C MET A 93 -5.62 2.49 15.36
N ALA A 94 -4.65 1.63 15.02
CA ALA A 94 -3.44 2.04 14.31
C ALA A 94 -3.70 2.36 12.83
N VAL A 95 -4.63 1.64 12.18
CA VAL A 95 -5.00 1.84 10.77
C VAL A 95 -6.51 2.12 10.61
N PRO A 96 -7.00 3.26 11.13
CA PRO A 96 -8.44 3.50 11.30
C PRO A 96 -9.20 3.69 9.99
N ASN A 97 -8.50 4.03 8.90
CA ASN A 97 -9.11 4.29 7.60
C ASN A 97 -9.20 3.03 6.72
N LEU A 98 -8.96 1.84 7.28
CA LEU A 98 -9.21 0.56 6.62
C LEU A 98 -10.46 -0.13 7.21
N THR A 99 -11.16 -0.89 6.37
CA THR A 99 -12.30 -1.72 6.79
C THR A 99 -11.90 -3.19 6.86
N PHE A 100 -11.90 -3.77 8.04
CA PHE A 100 -11.49 -5.17 8.25
C PHE A 100 -12.68 -6.13 8.02
N VAL A 101 -12.49 -7.12 7.15
CA VAL A 101 -13.49 -8.17 6.89
C VAL A 101 -13.80 -8.93 8.18
N ASN A 102 -15.10 -9.21 8.41
CA ASN A 102 -15.63 -9.90 9.60
C ASN A 102 -15.39 -9.21 10.95
N ALA A 103 -14.94 -7.96 10.94
CA ALA A 103 -14.91 -7.14 12.15
C ALA A 103 -16.25 -6.41 12.29
N GLN A 104 -16.84 -6.39 13.49
CA GLN A 104 -18.04 -5.58 13.73
C GLN A 104 -17.70 -4.12 13.38
N SER A 105 -18.43 -3.56 12.40
CA SER A 105 -18.33 -2.14 12.08
C SER A 105 -18.94 -1.37 13.24
N THR A 106 -18.09 -0.63 13.97
CA THR A 106 -18.54 0.36 14.95
C THR A 106 -18.88 1.70 14.27
N VAL A 107 -18.66 1.79 12.96
CA VAL A 107 -18.98 2.95 12.14
C VAL A 107 -20.36 2.72 11.54
N GLU A 108 -21.29 3.65 11.79
CA GLU A 108 -22.60 3.64 11.14
C GLU A 108 -22.42 3.63 9.62
N PRO A 109 -23.20 2.83 8.88
CA PRO A 109 -23.16 2.85 7.42
C PRO A 109 -23.55 4.25 6.95
N ALA A 110 -22.57 5.01 6.46
CA ALA A 110 -22.81 6.35 5.96
C ALA A 110 -23.77 6.26 4.76
N ASP A 111 -24.88 7.01 4.86
CA ASP A 111 -25.92 7.14 3.85
C ASP A 111 -25.36 7.55 2.48
N VAL A 112 -26.19 7.29 1.45
CA VAL A 112 -26.02 7.44 -0.01
C VAL A 112 -25.50 8.83 -0.48
N THR A 113 -25.24 9.77 0.42
CA THR A 113 -24.80 11.14 0.12
C THR A 113 -23.42 11.53 0.68
N GLY A 114 -22.70 10.64 1.39
CA GLY A 114 -21.42 11.03 2.02
C GLY A 114 -20.50 9.89 2.49
N ALA A 115 -20.51 8.74 1.80
CA ALA A 115 -19.78 7.55 2.23
C ALA A 115 -18.25 7.75 2.28
N VAL A 116 -17.66 7.59 3.47
CA VAL A 116 -16.21 7.43 3.62
C VAL A 116 -15.85 6.05 3.05
N HIS A 117 -15.50 6.00 1.76
CA HIS A 117 -15.05 4.78 1.11
C HIS A 117 -13.68 4.37 1.64
N ARG A 118 -13.66 3.41 2.57
CA ARG A 118 -12.46 2.83 3.16
C ARG A 118 -12.09 1.52 2.45
N PRO A 119 -10.82 1.32 2.06
CA PRO A 119 -10.39 0.06 1.46
C PRO A 119 -10.68 -1.13 2.37
N LEU A 120 -11.24 -2.19 1.78
CA LEU A 120 -11.47 -3.45 2.46
C LEU A 120 -10.13 -4.19 2.66
N VAL A 121 -9.93 -4.77 3.84
CA VAL A 121 -8.75 -5.56 4.18
C VAL A 121 -9.15 -6.89 4.81
N SER A 122 -8.50 -7.98 4.42
CA SER A 122 -8.67 -9.30 5.03
C SER A 122 -7.33 -9.93 5.40
N PHE A 123 -7.33 -10.74 6.45
CA PHE A 123 -6.18 -11.58 6.79
C PHE A 123 -6.21 -12.82 5.91
N SER A 124 -5.29 -12.90 4.97
CA SER A 124 -5.28 -13.94 3.95
C SER A 124 -3.85 -14.38 3.61
N TRP A 125 -3.75 -15.57 2.99
CA TRP A 125 -2.49 -16.11 2.52
C TRP A 125 -2.05 -15.39 1.24
N ASN A 126 -0.87 -14.78 1.26
CA ASN A 126 -0.26 -14.26 0.05
C ASN A 126 0.64 -15.34 -0.58
N GLN A 127 0.20 -15.88 -1.72
CA GLN A 127 0.94 -16.93 -2.43
C GLN A 127 2.32 -16.47 -2.89
N GLU A 128 2.42 -15.22 -3.37
CA GLU A 128 3.68 -14.67 -3.85
C GLU A 128 4.70 -14.58 -2.73
N LEU A 129 4.34 -14.21 -1.49
CA LEU A 129 5.26 -14.11 -0.36
C LEU A 129 5.37 -15.40 0.48
N GLY A 130 4.38 -16.29 0.39
CA GLY A 130 4.35 -17.53 1.17
C GLY A 130 4.13 -17.27 2.67
N GLN A 131 3.28 -16.27 2.99
CA GLN A 131 2.95 -15.92 4.36
C GLN A 131 1.52 -15.38 4.48
N TYR A 132 0.96 -15.46 5.69
CA TYR A 132 -0.28 -14.78 6.02
C TYR A 132 -0.01 -13.31 6.34
N MET A 133 -0.87 -12.44 5.83
CA MET A 133 -0.78 -11.00 6.07
C MET A 133 -2.14 -10.34 5.87
N TRP A 134 -2.28 -9.10 6.34
CA TRP A 134 -3.42 -8.28 5.99
C TRP A 134 -3.25 -7.77 4.56
N LEU A 135 -4.19 -8.10 3.68
CA LEU A 135 -4.17 -7.69 2.29
C LEU A 135 -5.32 -6.73 2.02
N VAL A 136 -4.99 -5.54 1.49
CA VAL A 136 -6.00 -4.64 0.94
C VAL A 136 -6.54 -5.26 -0.33
N HIS A 137 -7.86 -5.34 -0.45
CA HIS A 137 -8.50 -5.93 -1.61
C HIS A 137 -8.26 -5.07 -2.86
N PRO A 138 -7.80 -5.65 -3.98
CA PRO A 138 -7.39 -4.90 -5.16
C PRO A 138 -8.56 -4.46 -6.06
N CYS A 139 -9.80 -4.87 -5.76
CA CYS A 139 -10.96 -4.73 -6.63
C CYS A 139 -11.24 -3.29 -7.08
N ASP A 140 -11.00 -2.32 -6.20
CA ASP A 140 -11.22 -0.89 -6.48
C ASP A 140 -9.93 -0.13 -6.83
N THR A 141 -8.76 -0.79 -6.80
CA THR A 141 -7.46 -0.13 -7.01
C THR A 141 -7.40 0.51 -8.39
N GLU A 142 -7.90 -0.15 -9.43
CA GLU A 142 -7.92 0.40 -10.79
C GLU A 142 -8.70 1.71 -10.86
N ASN A 143 -9.90 1.75 -10.26
CA ASN A 143 -10.73 2.95 -10.22
C ASN A 143 -10.10 4.05 -9.36
N LEU A 144 -9.52 3.70 -8.21
CA LEU A 144 -8.77 4.62 -7.36
C LEU A 144 -7.63 5.29 -8.14
N LEU A 145 -6.82 4.51 -8.87
CA LEU A 145 -5.73 5.03 -9.68
C LEU A 145 -6.24 5.91 -10.82
N ARG A 146 -7.35 5.53 -11.48
CA ARG A 146 -7.99 6.36 -12.51
C ARG A 146 -8.41 7.72 -11.97
N CYS A 147 -9.07 7.77 -10.82
CA CYS A 147 -9.49 9.02 -10.20
C CYS A 147 -8.28 9.94 -9.97
N ARG A 148 -7.19 9.41 -9.38
CA ARG A 148 -5.95 10.20 -9.19
C ARG A 148 -5.36 10.72 -10.50
N ARG A 149 -5.40 9.92 -11.58
CA ARG A 149 -4.96 10.36 -12.91
C ARG A 149 -5.84 11.48 -13.45
N TYR A 150 -7.16 11.38 -13.29
CA TYR A 150 -8.09 12.44 -13.68
C TYR A 150 -7.87 13.73 -12.89
N ASP A 151 -7.49 13.62 -11.61
CA ASP A 151 -7.09 14.75 -10.76
C ASP A 151 -5.70 15.31 -11.10
N GLY A 152 -5.04 14.77 -12.14
CA GLY A 152 -3.78 15.27 -12.67
C GLY A 152 -2.52 14.63 -12.09
N GLU A 153 -2.63 13.59 -11.26
CA GLU A 153 -1.44 12.95 -10.69
C GLU A 153 -0.54 12.30 -11.75
N GLN A 154 0.74 12.68 -11.72
CA GLN A 154 1.78 12.20 -12.64
C GLN A 154 2.71 11.18 -11.98
N GLY A 155 3.49 10.44 -12.78
CA GLY A 155 4.47 9.45 -12.32
C GLY A 155 4.10 8.02 -12.71
N ASP A 156 4.92 7.05 -12.31
CA ASP A 156 4.64 5.63 -12.52
C ASP A 156 3.46 5.14 -11.64
N VAL A 157 2.99 3.91 -11.92
CA VAL A 157 1.81 3.36 -11.22
C VAL A 157 2.02 3.18 -9.71
N ILE A 158 3.24 2.84 -9.26
CA ILE A 158 3.54 2.69 -7.83
C ILE A 158 3.54 4.07 -7.16
N SER A 159 4.04 5.10 -7.85
CA SER A 159 3.98 6.47 -7.35
C SER A 159 2.56 6.97 -7.09
N VAL A 160 1.65 6.73 -8.03
CA VAL A 160 0.25 7.11 -7.90
C VAL A 160 -0.43 6.25 -6.84
N PHE A 161 -0.16 4.94 -6.82
CA PHE A 161 -0.69 4.02 -5.84
C PHE A 161 -0.34 4.42 -4.40
N LEU A 162 0.93 4.70 -4.12
CA LEU A 162 1.38 5.07 -2.77
C LEU A 162 0.74 6.36 -2.28
N ARG A 163 0.61 7.37 -3.16
CA ARG A 163 -0.10 8.61 -2.81
C ARG A 163 -1.58 8.36 -2.60
N ALA A 164 -2.23 7.62 -3.49
CA ALA A 164 -3.64 7.28 -3.35
C ALA A 164 -3.93 6.53 -2.04
N MET A 165 -3.05 5.59 -1.67
CA MET A 165 -3.19 4.81 -0.44
C MET A 165 -2.79 5.59 0.82
N SER A 166 -2.05 6.70 0.70
CA SER A 166 -1.67 7.53 1.85
C SER A 166 -2.85 8.23 2.54
N ASP A 167 -3.98 8.34 1.86
CA ASP A 167 -5.24 8.81 2.46
C ASP A 167 -5.85 7.78 3.42
N TYR A 168 -5.50 6.50 3.27
CA TYR A 168 -6.10 5.38 3.99
C TYR A 168 -5.12 4.66 4.91
N PHE A 169 -3.84 4.61 4.54
CA PHE A 169 -2.80 3.92 5.26
C PHE A 169 -1.79 4.92 5.83
N PRO A 170 -1.42 4.82 7.12
CA PRO A 170 -0.54 5.77 7.78
C PRO A 170 0.92 5.52 7.40
N PHE A 171 1.28 5.73 6.13
CA PHE A 171 2.66 5.61 5.68
C PHE A 171 3.58 6.57 6.42
N ALA A 172 4.79 6.10 6.75
CA ALA A 172 5.87 7.01 7.12
C ALA A 172 6.09 8.01 5.97
N PRO A 173 6.22 9.33 6.23
CA PRO A 173 6.22 10.36 5.18
C PRO A 173 7.25 10.14 4.07
N LEU A 174 8.41 9.56 4.40
CA LEU A 174 9.49 9.29 3.44
C LEU A 174 9.20 8.13 2.47
N LEU A 175 8.17 7.33 2.73
CA LEU A 175 7.76 6.22 1.87
C LEU A 175 6.83 6.65 0.73
N VAL A 176 6.21 7.83 0.84
CA VAL A 176 5.27 8.36 -0.16
C VAL A 176 5.99 9.37 -1.05
N PRO A 177 5.98 9.21 -2.39
CA PRO A 177 6.57 10.20 -3.29
C PRO A 177 5.82 11.53 -3.20
N ARG A 178 6.56 12.62 -3.36
CA ARG A 178 5.96 13.95 -3.61
C ARG A 178 5.36 14.00 -5.02
N ALA A 179 4.21 14.66 -5.16
CA ALA A 179 3.63 14.94 -6.46
C ALA A 179 4.58 15.86 -7.27
N GLY A 180 4.93 15.45 -8.49
CA GLY A 180 5.70 16.28 -9.44
C GLY A 180 7.21 16.40 -9.20
N GLY A 181 7.81 15.60 -8.31
CA GLY A 181 9.25 15.64 -8.06
C GLY A 181 10.02 14.54 -8.79
N ASN A 182 10.99 14.91 -9.64
CA ASN A 182 12.25 14.17 -9.64
C ASN A 182 12.85 14.33 -8.22
N PHE A 183 13.32 13.25 -7.62
CA PHE A 183 14.02 13.29 -6.32
C PHE A 183 15.33 14.12 -6.37
N ASP A 184 15.71 14.65 -7.54
CA ASP A 184 16.98 15.33 -7.83
C ASP A 184 17.19 16.73 -7.23
N THR A 185 16.26 17.32 -6.47
CA THR A 185 16.40 18.74 -6.04
C THR A 185 16.58 18.98 -4.54
N ALA A 186 16.88 17.95 -3.74
CA ALA A 186 17.16 18.11 -2.31
C ALA A 186 18.63 17.90 -1.93
N ARG A 187 19.57 18.30 -2.79
CA ARG A 187 20.99 18.49 -2.42
C ARG A 187 21.54 19.78 -3.01
N THR A 188 21.32 20.88 -2.29
CA THR A 188 22.22 22.05 -2.23
C THR A 188 22.23 22.55 -0.81
#